data_AF-A0A183V8N3-F1
#
_entry.id   AF-A0A183V8N3-F1
#
_cell.length_a   1.000
_cell.length_b   1.000
_cell.length_c   1.000
_cell.angle_alpha   90.00
_cell.angle_beta   90.00
_cell.angle_gamma   90.00
#
_symmetry.space_group_name_H-M   'P 1'
#
loop_
_entity.id
_entity.type
_entity.pdbx_description
1 polymer ?
#
loop_
_entity_poly.entity_id
_entity_poly.type
_entity_poly.pdbx_seq_one_letter_code
_entity_poly.pdbx_strand_id
1 'polypeptide(L)'
;LSIPGNLMASVLWYYSREQIETDPASVSPPIADKELFASRHIDVVPLDTIEEIIFVITFNEFARYMAENKIDALPRAERPREDDEIWSRGEVGYPRRSLLPCEDTPIELVSSSFPFY
;
A
#
# COMPACT_ATOMS: atom_id res chain seq x y z
N LEU A 1 -5.46 43.71 3.26
CA LEU A 1 -6.33 42.54 3.04
C LEU A 1 -5.47 41.49 2.36
N SER A 2 -4.90 40.53 3.11
CA SER A 2 -4.07 39.48 2.53
C SER A 2 -4.97 38.48 1.81
N ILE A 3 -4.62 38.15 0.57
CA ILE A 3 -5.18 37.00 -0.14
C ILE A 3 -4.88 35.75 0.74
N PRO A 4 -5.84 34.84 1.00
CA PRO A 4 -5.51 33.61 1.70
C PRO A 4 -4.45 32.88 0.89
N GLY A 5 -3.29 32.62 1.50
CA GLY A 5 -2.24 31.84 0.86
C GLY A 5 -2.73 30.41 0.74
N ASN A 6 -3.19 30.02 -0.45
CA ASN A 6 -3.54 28.63 -0.74
C ASN A 6 -2.28 27.79 -0.54
N LEU A 7 -2.32 26.90 0.45
CA LEU A 7 -1.25 25.93 0.69
C LEU A 7 -1.19 24.99 -0.50
N MET A 8 0.01 24.79 -1.03
CA MET A 8 0.27 23.91 -2.16
C MET A 8 1.15 22.76 -1.71
N ALA A 9 0.97 21.59 -2.30
CA ALA A 9 1.79 20.40 -2.09
C ALA A 9 2.48 20.00 -3.39
N SER A 10 3.79 19.75 -3.32
CA SER A 10 4.49 19.06 -4.41
C SER A 10 4.27 17.56 -4.27
N VAL A 11 3.84 16.91 -5.35
CA VAL A 11 3.49 15.49 -5.36
C VAL A 11 4.29 14.74 -6.42
N LEU A 12 4.48 13.44 -6.19
CA LEU A 12 5.00 12.49 -7.16
C LEU A 12 3.88 11.52 -7.50
N TRP A 13 3.57 11.36 -8.79
CA TRP A 13 2.45 10.55 -9.22
C TRP A 13 2.77 9.06 -9.20
N TYR A 14 1.82 8.29 -8.67
CA TYR A 14 1.68 6.86 -8.89
C TYR A 14 0.54 6.62 -9.89
N TYR A 15 0.62 5.53 -10.63
CA TYR A 15 -0.40 5.12 -11.59
C TYR A 15 -0.93 3.73 -11.24
N SER A 16 -2.25 3.54 -11.38
CA SER A 16 -2.91 2.23 -11.35
C SER A 16 -2.79 1.51 -12.70
N ARG A 17 -3.15 0.22 -12.74
CA ARG A 17 -3.17 -0.57 -13.98
C ARG A 17 -4.08 0.03 -15.06
N GLU A 18 -5.17 0.72 -14.67
CA GLU A 18 -6.12 1.35 -15.60
C GLU A 18 -5.55 2.62 -16.24
N GLN A 19 -4.53 3.23 -15.62
CA GLN A 19 -3.95 4.49 -16.05
C GLN A 19 -2.66 4.31 -16.86
N ILE A 20 -2.17 3.08 -16.99
CA ILE A 20 -1.01 2.76 -17.81
C ILE A 20 -1.44 2.05 -19.09
N GLU A 21 -0.75 2.36 -20.18
CA GLU A 21 -0.92 1.64 -21.44
C GLU A 21 -0.13 0.34 -21.37
N THR A 22 -0.82 -0.77 -21.18
CA THR A 22 -0.17 -2.09 -21.17
C THR A 22 -1.06 -3.12 -21.85
N ASP A 23 -0.47 -3.97 -22.69
CA ASP A 23 -1.17 -5.11 -23.26
C ASP A 23 -1.33 -6.19 -22.17
N PRO A 24 -2.57 -6.54 -21.74
CA PRO A 24 -2.79 -7.55 -20.71
C PRO A 24 -2.17 -8.92 -21.04
N ALA A 25 -2.01 -9.25 -22.33
CA ALA A 25 -1.40 -10.50 -22.76
C ALA A 25 0.14 -10.50 -22.61
N SER A 26 0.76 -9.32 -22.46
CA SER A 26 2.20 -9.15 -22.34
C SER A 26 2.71 -9.15 -20.90
N VAL A 27 1.81 -9.05 -19.90
CA VAL A 27 2.18 -8.97 -18.49
C VAL A 27 1.93 -10.33 -17.82
N SER A 28 3.02 -10.99 -17.44
CA SER A 28 2.98 -12.25 -16.70
C SER A 28 3.97 -12.19 -15.54
N PRO A 29 3.51 -12.31 -14.28
CA PRO A 29 2.11 -12.50 -13.85
C PRO A 29 1.24 -11.26 -14.10
N PRO A 30 -0.11 -11.37 -14.08
CA PRO A 30 -1.01 -10.23 -14.21
C PRO A 30 -0.79 -9.20 -13.09
N ILE A 31 -0.93 -7.92 -13.43
CA ILE A 31 -0.88 -6.79 -12.49
C ILE A 31 -2.08 -6.88 -11.53
N ALA A 32 -1.82 -6.80 -10.22
CA ALA A 32 -2.86 -6.87 -9.20
C ALA A 32 -3.62 -5.53 -9.06
N ASP A 33 -4.88 -5.57 -8.65
CA ASP A 33 -5.74 -4.38 -8.55
C ASP A 33 -5.20 -3.30 -7.57
N LYS A 34 -4.47 -3.70 -6.53
CA LYS A 34 -3.88 -2.80 -5.52
C LYS A 34 -2.42 -2.44 -5.83
N GLU A 35 -1.91 -2.80 -7.00
CA GLU A 35 -0.56 -2.51 -7.44
C GLU A 35 -0.46 -1.11 -8.07
N LEU A 36 0.48 -0.31 -7.57
CA LEU A 36 0.76 1.05 -8.01
C LEU A 36 2.16 1.16 -8.61
N PHE A 37 2.22 1.80 -9.77
CA PHE A 37 3.45 2.09 -10.50
C PHE A 37 3.94 3.48 -10.11
N ALA A 38 5.06 3.54 -9.40
CA ALA A 38 5.74 4.80 -9.17
C ALA A 38 6.12 5.44 -10.51
N SER A 39 6.31 6.76 -10.53
CA SER A 39 6.78 7.48 -11.71
C SER A 39 7.79 8.55 -11.32
N ARG A 40 8.33 9.28 -12.31
CA ARG A 40 9.10 10.52 -12.08
C ARG A 40 8.26 11.78 -12.32
N HIS A 41 6.96 11.63 -12.51
CA HIS A 41 6.07 12.75 -12.79
C HIS A 41 5.84 13.52 -11.50
N ILE A 42 6.32 14.75 -11.47
CA ILE A 42 6.18 15.69 -10.35
C ILE A 42 5.18 16.76 -10.75
N ASP A 43 4.29 17.11 -9.82
CA ASP A 43 3.31 18.18 -10.00
C ASP A 43 3.10 18.97 -8.70
N VAL A 44 2.30 20.04 -8.76
CA VAL A 44 1.92 20.87 -7.61
C VAL A 44 0.40 21.01 -7.54
N VAL A 45 -0.20 20.48 -6.48
CA VAL A 45 -1.65 20.51 -6.26
C VAL A 45 -2.02 21.36 -5.04
N PRO A 46 -3.21 21.98 -5.00
CA PRO A 46 -3.73 22.61 -3.80
C PRO A 46 -3.86 21.59 -2.66
N LEU A 47 -3.49 21.96 -1.43
CA LEU A 47 -3.53 21.03 -0.29
C LEU A 47 -4.96 20.57 0.04
N ASP A 48 -5.96 21.41 -0.25
CA ASP A 48 -7.37 21.12 -0.02
C ASP A 48 -7.97 20.10 -1.01
N THR A 49 -7.22 19.67 -2.03
CA THR A 49 -7.63 18.56 -2.92
C THR A 49 -7.17 17.18 -2.42
N ILE A 50 -6.44 17.11 -1.30
CA ILE A 50 -6.03 15.82 -0.73
C ILE A 50 -7.18 15.26 0.10
N GLU A 51 -7.78 14.17 -0.38
CA GLU A 51 -8.94 13.53 0.25
C GLU A 51 -8.53 12.57 1.38
N GLU A 52 -7.48 11.77 1.15
CA GLU A 52 -7.12 10.67 2.04
C GLU A 52 -5.61 10.37 2.02
N ILE A 53 -5.10 9.83 3.13
CA ILE A 53 -3.73 9.32 3.25
C ILE A 53 -3.78 7.81 3.15
N ILE A 54 -3.04 7.25 2.19
CA ILE A 54 -2.91 5.81 1.98
C ILE A 54 -1.48 5.33 2.22
N PHE A 55 -1.33 4.04 2.47
CA PHE A 55 -0.04 3.37 2.59
C PHE A 55 0.35 2.72 1.28
N VAL A 56 1.53 3.10 0.77
CA VAL A 56 2.17 2.43 -0.37
C VAL A 56 3.39 1.69 0.14
N ILE A 57 3.33 0.35 0.13
CA ILE A 57 4.37 -0.54 0.67
C ILE A 57 4.91 -1.46 -0.42
N THR A 58 6.06 -2.13 -0.21
CA THR A 58 6.56 -3.07 -1.22
C THR A 58 5.65 -4.30 -1.30
N PHE A 59 5.72 -5.02 -2.42
CA PHE A 59 4.98 -6.27 -2.60
C PHE A 59 5.18 -7.27 -1.46
N ASN A 60 6.41 -7.43 -0.96
CA ASN A 60 6.69 -8.37 0.14
C ASN A 60 5.99 -7.97 1.44
N GLU A 61 5.93 -6.68 1.73
CA GLU A 61 5.27 -6.16 2.92
C GLU A 61 3.74 -6.24 2.76
N PHE A 62 3.23 -5.98 1.56
CA PHE A 62 1.82 -6.17 1.24
C PHE A 62 1.38 -7.64 1.40
N ALA A 63 2.18 -8.58 0.89
CA ALA A 63 1.89 -10.01 1.05
C ALA A 63 1.87 -10.43 2.52
N ARG A 64 2.78 -9.90 3.35
CA ARG A 64 2.78 -10.13 4.81
C ARG A 64 1.53 -9.55 5.47
N TYR A 65 1.21 -8.28 5.19
CA TYR A 65 0.01 -7.62 5.71
C TYR A 65 -1.27 -8.40 5.35
N MET A 66 -1.38 -8.88 4.10
CA MET A 66 -2.52 -9.68 3.66
C MET A 66 -2.60 -11.05 4.34
N ALA A 67 -1.46 -11.67 4.66
CA ALA A 67 -1.43 -12.95 5.38
C ALA A 67 -1.89 -12.79 6.83
N GLU A 68 -1.40 -11.75 7.52
CA GLU A 68 -1.79 -11.39 8.89
C GLU A 68 -3.30 -11.10 8.97
N ASN A 69 -3.81 -10.22 8.08
CA ASN A 69 -5.25 -9.88 8.04
C ASN A 69 -6.15 -11.08 7.75
N LYS A 70 -5.73 -12.01 6.89
CA LYS A 70 -6.50 -13.25 6.63
C LYS A 70 -6.60 -14.13 7.87
N ILE A 71 -5.54 -14.20 8.67
CA ILE A 71 -5.56 -14.93 9.95
C ILE A 71 -6.52 -14.24 10.91
N ASP A 72 -6.48 -12.91 11.01
CA ASP A 72 -7.36 -12.16 11.91
C ASP A 72 -8.83 -12.20 11.50
N ALA A 73 -9.12 -12.36 10.20
CA ALA A 73 -10.47 -12.56 9.69
C ALA A 73 -11.08 -13.92 10.07
N LEU A 74 -10.28 -14.92 10.45
CA LEU A 74 -10.80 -16.22 10.87
C LEU A 74 -11.51 -16.14 12.24
N PRO A 75 -12.56 -16.95 12.48
CA PRO A 75 -13.13 -17.13 13.81
C PRO A 75 -12.03 -17.46 14.83
N ARG A 76 -12.10 -16.89 16.03
CA ARG A 76 -11.04 -17.06 17.05
C ARG A 76 -10.67 -18.52 17.33
N ALA A 77 -11.64 -19.44 17.22
CA ALA A 77 -11.41 -20.87 17.44
C ALA A 77 -10.65 -21.58 16.30
N GLU A 78 -10.58 -20.96 15.12
CA GLU A 78 -9.96 -21.49 13.90
C GLU A 78 -8.62 -20.81 13.57
N ARG A 79 -8.26 -19.77 14.32
CA ARG A 79 -6.96 -19.10 14.16
C ARG A 79 -5.83 -20.08 14.55
N PRO A 80 -4.78 -20.21 13.72
CA PRO A 80 -3.57 -20.93 14.11
C PRO A 80 -3.01 -20.41 15.43
N ARG A 81 -2.32 -21.26 16.19
CA ARG A 81 -1.51 -20.78 17.31
C ARG A 81 -0.31 -20.04 16.75
N GLU A 82 0.19 -19.07 17.48
CA GLU A 82 1.36 -18.29 17.08
C GLU A 82 2.57 -19.18 16.73
N ASP A 83 2.79 -20.25 17.48
CA ASP A 83 3.85 -21.25 17.24
C ASP A 83 3.67 -22.06 15.94
N ASP A 84 2.43 -22.13 15.40
CA ASP A 84 2.08 -22.86 14.18
C ASP A 84 2.03 -21.92 12.95
N GLU A 85 2.21 -20.61 13.12
CA GLU A 85 2.22 -19.64 12.02
C GLU A 85 3.50 -19.83 11.17
N ILE A 86 3.33 -20.09 9.87
CA ILE A 86 4.45 -20.26 8.91
C ILE A 86 5.33 -19.00 8.85
N TRP A 87 4.74 -17.85 9.17
CA TRP A 87 5.42 -16.58 9.28
C TRP A 87 5.22 -16.04 10.69
N SER A 88 6.32 -15.78 11.40
CA SER A 88 6.26 -14.99 12.62
C SER A 88 5.61 -13.65 12.33
N ARG A 89 4.63 -13.28 13.16
CA ARG A 89 3.98 -11.97 13.13
C ARG A 89 5.05 -10.89 13.05
N GLY A 90 4.86 -9.94 12.15
CA GLY A 90 5.85 -8.89 11.85
C GLY A 90 6.16 -7.95 13.02
N GLU A 91 5.61 -8.19 14.20
CA GLU A 91 5.72 -7.33 15.37
C GLU A 91 7.06 -7.50 16.12
N VAL A 92 7.64 -8.71 16.13
CA VAL A 92 8.84 -8.99 16.93
C VAL A 92 10.09 -8.93 16.07
N GLY A 93 10.78 -7.78 16.11
CA GLY A 93 12.12 -7.63 15.53
C GLY A 93 12.14 -7.40 14.01
N TYR A 94 11.00 -7.17 13.36
CA TYR A 94 10.98 -6.79 11.95
C TYR A 94 11.47 -5.34 11.79
N PRO A 95 12.60 -5.07 11.09
CA PRO A 95 13.21 -3.75 11.08
C PRO A 95 12.34 -2.62 10.53
N ARG A 96 11.33 -2.95 9.71
CA ARG A 96 10.44 -1.96 9.06
C ARG A 96 9.06 -1.87 9.71
N ARG A 97 8.78 -2.52 10.85
CA ARG A 97 7.44 -2.51 11.46
C ARG A 97 6.89 -1.10 11.70
N SER A 98 7.75 -0.15 12.09
CA SER A 98 7.37 1.26 12.29
C SER A 98 6.98 2.01 11.01
N LEU A 99 7.22 1.44 9.83
CA LEU A 99 6.93 2.02 8.52
C LEU A 99 5.75 1.33 7.83
N LEU A 100 5.17 0.29 8.44
CA LEU A 100 4.07 -0.48 7.88
C LEU A 100 2.73 -0.03 8.46
N PRO A 101 1.61 -0.26 7.75
CA PRO A 101 0.27 -0.09 8.29
C PRO A 101 0.11 -0.88 9.61
N CYS A 102 -0.67 -0.35 10.56
CA CYS A 102 -1.09 -1.13 11.71
C CYS A 102 -2.10 -2.22 11.27
N GLU A 103 -2.28 -3.25 12.11
CA GLU A 103 -3.18 -4.38 11.82
C GLU A 103 -4.63 -3.95 11.58
N ASP A 104 -5.07 -2.88 12.26
CA ASP A 104 -6.42 -2.31 12.11
C ASP A 104 -6.57 -1.39 10.89
N THR A 105 -5.52 -1.17 10.09
CA THR A 105 -5.62 -0.32 8.90
C THR A 105 -6.56 -1.00 7.90
N PRO A 106 -7.60 -0.32 7.39
CA PRO A 106 -8.47 -0.88 6.36
C PRO A 106 -7.67 -1.23 5.10
N ILE A 107 -7.90 -2.43 4.55
CA ILE A 107 -7.25 -2.90 3.32
C ILE A 107 -7.42 -1.94 2.13
N GLU A 108 -8.49 -1.15 2.12
CA GLU A 108 -8.76 -0.17 1.08
C GLU A 108 -7.67 0.91 0.99
N LEU A 109 -7.01 1.20 2.13
CA LEU A 109 -5.95 2.21 2.28
C LEU A 109 -4.55 1.66 2.06
N VAL A 110 -4.41 0.39 1.68
CA VAL A 110 -3.10 -0.25 1.50
C VAL A 110 -2.94 -0.69 0.05
N SER A 111 -1.88 -0.18 -0.58
CA SER A 111 -1.48 -0.53 -1.94
C SER A 111 -0.06 -1.08 -1.95
N SER A 112 0.21 -2.01 -2.86
CA SER A 112 1.57 -2.47 -3.13
C SER A 112 2.21 -1.61 -4.20
N SER A 113 3.52 -1.43 -4.13
CA SER A 113 4.31 -0.89 -5.23
C SER A 113 5.46 -1.84 -5.55
N PHE A 114 5.67 -2.07 -6.83
CA PHE A 114 6.83 -2.82 -7.30
C PHE A 114 8.04 -1.88 -7.37
N PRO A 115 9.20 -2.27 -6.81
CA PRO A 115 10.41 -1.52 -7.06
C PRO A 115 10.72 -1.56 -8.57
N PHE A 116 11.03 -0.41 -9.14
CA PHE A 116 11.63 -0.35 -10.47
C PHE A 116 12.89 -1.25 -10.48
N TYR A 117 12.93 -2.23 -11.38
CA TYR A 117 14.18 -2.88 -11.77
C TYR A 117 14.94 -2.00 -12.75
#